data_AF-A0A962NK16-F1
#
_entry.id   AF-A0A962NK16-F1
#
_cell.length_a   1.000
_cell.length_b   1.000
_cell.length_c   1.000
_cell.angle_alpha   90.00
_cell.angle_beta   90.00
_cell.angle_gamma   90.00
#
_symmetry.space_group_name_H-M   'P 1'
#
loop_
_entity.id
_entity.type
_entity.pdbx_description
1 polymer ?
#
loop_
_entity_poly.entity_id
_entity_poly.type
_entity_poly.pdbx_seq_one_letter_code
_entity_poly.pdbx_strand_id
1 'polypeptide(L)'
;MASGSRPAMGKGLEPHLASVMKNISIEVSMSQSKRKLSNFLLTPKFQLKLTYYYISVALVTILLTGTAVVLKFMAIRHLMNNALPDDFTSQSQITTYTFEIAQISLVGFVVFAILSFIFALMVSHRVAGPVVAITAVIDELKKGNYDYSRRLRPADELTVIMDNLHELRETLKANAVQAVNRE
;
A
#
# COMPACT_ATOMS: atom_id res chain seq x y z
N MET A 1 -17.58 -31.93 59.39
CA MET A 1 -16.46 -32.89 59.55
C MET A 1 -16.73 -34.09 58.64
N ALA A 2 -16.02 -34.20 57.52
CA ALA A 2 -15.83 -35.46 56.80
C ALA A 2 -14.63 -35.26 55.85
N SER A 3 -13.51 -35.84 56.26
CA SER A 3 -12.27 -35.99 55.49
C SER A 3 -12.48 -37.08 54.44
N GLY A 4 -12.05 -36.83 53.20
CA GLY A 4 -12.18 -37.77 52.09
C GLY A 4 -11.01 -37.63 51.12
N SER A 5 -10.01 -38.49 51.32
CA SER A 5 -8.72 -38.57 50.62
C SER A 5 -8.84 -38.75 49.10
N ARG A 6 -8.05 -37.99 48.34
CA ARG A 6 -7.76 -38.26 46.92
C ARG A 6 -6.49 -39.11 46.81
N PRO A 7 -6.48 -40.24 46.07
CA PRO A 7 -5.25 -40.95 45.77
C PRO A 7 -4.52 -40.29 44.61
N ALA A 8 -3.19 -40.28 44.71
CA ALA A 8 -2.26 -39.83 43.70
C ALA A 8 -2.18 -40.84 42.54
N MET A 9 -2.29 -40.36 41.30
CA MET A 9 -1.80 -41.08 40.13
C MET A 9 -1.41 -40.07 39.05
N GLY A 10 -0.20 -40.21 38.50
CA GLY A 10 0.20 -39.51 37.27
C GLY A 10 1.46 -38.66 37.31
N LYS A 11 2.42 -38.87 38.24
CA LYS A 11 3.79 -38.36 38.05
C LYS A 11 4.49 -39.21 36.98
N GLY A 12 4.36 -38.84 35.71
CA GLY A 12 5.02 -39.61 34.64
C GLY A 12 5.06 -38.97 33.25
N LEU A 13 4.41 -37.83 32.99
CA LEU A 13 4.27 -37.31 31.62
C LEU A 13 4.72 -35.85 31.42
N GLU A 14 5.61 -35.33 32.27
CA GLU A 14 6.00 -33.91 32.22
C GLU A 14 7.41 -33.58 31.68
N PRO A 15 8.46 -34.43 31.76
CA PRO A 15 9.81 -33.97 31.37
C PRO A 15 9.98 -33.83 29.84
N HIS A 16 9.26 -34.63 29.06
CA HIS A 16 9.38 -34.61 27.59
C HIS A 16 8.62 -33.43 26.97
N LEU A 17 7.45 -33.06 27.50
CA LEU A 17 6.68 -31.90 27.04
C LEU A 17 7.35 -30.58 27.45
N ALA A 18 7.93 -30.51 28.65
CA ALA A 18 8.72 -29.36 29.08
C ALA A 18 9.97 -29.15 28.22
N SER A 19 10.64 -30.22 27.79
CA SER A 19 11.80 -30.14 26.88
C SER A 19 11.41 -29.69 25.46
N VAL A 20 10.28 -30.19 24.92
CA VAL A 20 9.77 -29.77 23.61
C VAL A 20 9.32 -28.31 23.63
N MET A 21 8.63 -27.86 24.69
CA MET A 21 8.23 -26.45 24.83
C MET A 21 9.43 -25.52 25.04
N LYS A 22 10.48 -25.97 25.74
CA LYS A 22 11.73 -25.20 25.88
C LYS A 22 12.47 -25.06 24.56
N ASN A 23 12.48 -26.09 23.71
CA ASN A 23 13.10 -26.02 22.39
C ASN A 23 12.30 -25.13 21.42
N ILE A 24 10.97 -25.15 21.49
CA ILE A 24 10.10 -24.25 20.70
C ILE A 24 10.23 -22.79 21.16
N SER A 25 10.48 -22.55 22.45
CA SER A 25 10.59 -21.20 23.01
C SER A 25 11.95 -20.53 22.78
N ILE A 26 12.99 -21.29 22.40
CA ILE A 26 14.37 -20.77 22.27
C ILE A 26 14.71 -20.32 20.84
N GLU A 27 13.93 -20.70 19.82
CA GLU A 27 14.22 -20.35 18.42
C GLU A 27 13.42 -19.15 17.87
N VAL A 28 12.80 -18.35 18.73
CA VAL A 28 12.28 -17.02 18.34
C VAL A 28 13.17 -15.93 18.95
N SER A 29 14.46 -16.00 18.63
CA SER A 29 15.33 -14.84 18.76
C SER A 29 14.87 -13.81 17.72
N MET A 30 14.04 -12.87 18.15
CA MET A 30 13.75 -11.66 17.37
C MET A 30 15.04 -10.84 17.24
N SER A 31 15.84 -11.18 16.23
CA SER A 31 16.86 -10.29 15.69
C SER A 31 16.17 -8.99 15.28
N GLN A 32 16.34 -7.94 16.09
CA GLN A 32 15.93 -6.59 15.72
C GLN A 32 16.80 -6.12 14.56
N SER A 33 16.39 -6.51 13.35
CA SER A 33 16.95 -5.99 12.11
C SER A 33 16.69 -4.48 12.09
N LYS A 34 17.76 -3.69 12.26
CA LYS A 34 17.78 -2.27 11.91
C LYS A 34 17.46 -2.17 10.43
N ARG A 35 16.17 -2.01 10.10
CA ARG A 35 15.67 -1.91 8.73
C ARG A 35 16.30 -0.67 8.09
N LYS A 36 17.37 -0.86 7.32
CA LYS A 36 17.98 0.20 6.51
C LYS A 36 16.90 0.70 5.55
N LEU A 37 16.72 2.03 5.44
CA LEU A 37 15.76 2.66 4.53
C LEU A 37 15.94 2.23 3.07
N SER A 38 17.12 1.68 2.72
CA SER A 38 17.41 1.06 1.42
C SER A 38 16.61 -0.22 1.14
N ASN A 39 15.98 -0.82 2.15
CA ASN A 39 15.12 -2.02 2.00
C ASN A 39 13.63 -1.68 1.93
N PHE A 40 13.27 -0.39 1.92
CA PHE A 40 11.87 0.06 1.79
C PHE A 40 11.34 -0.14 0.36
N LEU A 41 12.21 -0.15 -0.64
CA LEU A 41 11.86 -0.39 -2.03
C LEU A 41 12.11 -1.87 -2.37
N LEU A 42 11.14 -2.74 -2.07
CA LEU A 42 11.20 -4.17 -2.39
C LEU A 42 11.17 -4.42 -3.92
N THR A 43 10.50 -3.54 -4.68
CA THR A 43 10.46 -3.52 -6.16
C THR A 43 10.60 -2.08 -6.68
N PRO A 44 11.83 -1.51 -6.72
CA PRO A 44 12.07 -0.09 -6.90
C PRO A 44 11.50 0.48 -8.22
N LYS A 45 11.48 -0.31 -9.30
CA LYS A 45 11.07 0.18 -10.63
C LYS A 45 9.57 0.49 -10.71
N PHE A 46 8.72 -0.30 -10.06
CA PHE A 46 7.26 -0.11 -10.10
C PHE A 46 6.81 1.06 -9.24
N GLN A 47 7.19 1.02 -7.96
CA GLN A 47 6.78 2.02 -6.99
C GLN A 47 7.25 3.42 -7.42
N LEU A 48 8.48 3.53 -7.95
CA LEU A 48 8.98 4.80 -8.47
C LEU A 48 8.25 5.29 -9.73
N LYS A 49 7.89 4.41 -10.67
CA LYS A 49 7.16 4.82 -11.88
C LYS A 49 5.79 5.40 -11.53
N LEU A 50 5.03 4.68 -10.70
CA LEU A 50 3.69 5.10 -10.29
C LEU A 50 3.75 6.37 -9.42
N THR A 51 4.69 6.41 -8.47
CA THR A 51 4.91 7.59 -7.61
C THR A 51 5.35 8.79 -8.42
N TYR A 52 6.19 8.62 -9.44
CA TYR A 52 6.63 9.70 -10.32
C TYR A 52 5.45 10.36 -11.04
N TYR A 53 4.52 9.57 -11.59
CA TYR A 53 3.31 10.12 -12.22
C TYR A 53 2.42 10.87 -11.23
N TYR A 54 2.28 10.38 -9.99
CA TYR A 54 1.49 11.08 -8.98
C TYR A 54 2.12 12.41 -8.57
N ILE A 55 3.43 12.40 -8.29
CA ILE A 55 4.18 13.59 -7.91
C ILE A 55 4.18 14.62 -9.04
N SER A 56 4.32 14.20 -10.30
CA SER A 56 4.31 15.14 -11.42
C SER A 56 2.97 15.85 -11.56
N VAL A 57 1.85 15.12 -11.45
CA VAL A 57 0.50 15.71 -11.48
C VAL A 57 0.27 16.64 -10.28
N ALA A 58 0.69 16.23 -9.08
CA ALA A 58 0.59 17.05 -7.88
C ALA A 58 1.37 18.36 -8.04
N LEU A 59 2.62 18.27 -8.50
CA LEU A 59 3.51 19.41 -8.68
C LEU A 59 2.96 20.37 -9.74
N VAL A 60 2.46 19.87 -10.87
CA VAL A 60 1.82 20.69 -11.90
C VAL A 60 0.61 21.44 -11.33
N THR A 61 -0.24 20.76 -10.56
CA THR A 61 -1.43 21.37 -9.96
C THR A 61 -1.08 22.45 -8.94
N ILE A 62 -0.04 22.20 -8.12
CA ILE A 62 0.49 23.16 -7.15
C ILE A 62 1.08 24.38 -7.85
N LEU A 63 1.90 24.19 -8.89
CA LEU A 63 2.50 25.30 -9.62
C LEU A 63 1.44 26.16 -10.31
N LEU A 64 0.48 25.54 -11.01
CA LEU A 64 -0.60 26.28 -11.68
C LEU A 64 -1.43 27.10 -10.69
N THR A 65 -1.90 26.47 -9.61
CA THR A 65 -2.75 27.13 -8.61
C THR A 65 -1.96 28.20 -7.85
N GLY A 66 -0.74 27.86 -7.43
CA GLY A 66 0.15 28.76 -6.70
C GLY A 66 0.53 30.00 -7.50
N THR A 67 0.91 29.83 -8.78
CA THR A 67 1.21 30.96 -9.67
C THR A 67 -0.01 31.86 -9.85
N ALA A 68 -1.21 31.30 -10.08
CA ALA A 68 -2.42 32.10 -10.23
C ALA A 68 -2.75 32.92 -8.97
N VAL A 69 -2.60 32.33 -7.78
CA VAL A 69 -2.80 33.03 -6.50
C VAL A 69 -1.77 34.15 -6.32
N VAL A 70 -0.50 33.90 -6.62
CA VAL A 70 0.57 34.90 -6.51
C VAL A 70 0.31 36.10 -7.42
N LEU A 71 -0.20 35.89 -8.64
CA LEU A 71 -0.53 36.98 -9.56
C LEU A 71 -1.64 37.88 -9.00
N LYS A 72 -2.70 37.30 -8.42
CA LYS A 72 -3.78 38.07 -7.77
C LYS A 72 -3.30 38.79 -6.51
N PHE A 73 -2.44 38.15 -5.73
CA PHE A 73 -1.83 38.77 -4.56
C PHE A 73 -0.92 39.96 -4.94
N MET A 74 -0.18 39.85 -6.05
CA MET A 74 0.63 40.95 -6.57
C MET A 74 -0.24 42.12 -7.04
N ALA A 75 -1.40 41.85 -7.65
CA ALA A 75 -2.37 42.89 -8.02
C ALA A 75 -2.92 43.64 -6.81
N ILE A 76 -3.28 42.92 -5.73
CA ILE A 76 -3.71 43.52 -4.46
C ILE A 76 -2.59 44.43 -3.90
N ARG A 77 -1.35 43.93 -3.84
CA ARG A 77 -0.21 44.71 -3.33
C ARG A 77 0.03 45.97 -4.15
N HIS A 78 -0.06 45.87 -5.47
CA HIS A 78 0.10 47.03 -6.36
C HIS A 78 -0.98 48.08 -6.11
N LEU A 79 -2.23 47.65 -5.92
CA LEU A 79 -3.33 48.56 -5.62
C LEU A 79 -3.14 49.24 -4.26
N MET A 80 -2.80 48.47 -3.22
CA MET A 80 -2.57 49.01 -1.87
C MET A 80 -1.44 50.04 -1.81
N ASN A 81 -0.40 49.88 -2.62
CA ASN A 81 0.73 50.82 -2.63
C ASN A 81 0.43 52.14 -3.35
N ASN A 82 -0.57 52.15 -4.23
CA ASN A 82 -0.87 53.30 -5.10
C ASN A 82 -2.23 53.94 -4.79
N ALA A 83 -3.08 53.30 -3.98
CA ALA A 83 -4.39 53.79 -3.61
C ALA A 83 -4.33 54.79 -2.44
N LEU A 84 -5.24 55.77 -2.45
CA LEU A 84 -5.51 56.58 -1.26
C LEU A 84 -6.26 55.73 -0.22
N PRO A 85 -6.00 55.89 1.09
CA PRO A 85 -6.54 55.01 2.15
C PRO A 85 -8.07 54.84 2.22
N ASP A 86 -8.85 55.69 1.54
CA ASP A 86 -10.32 55.72 1.61
C ASP A 86 -10.99 55.74 0.22
N ASP A 87 -10.28 55.27 -0.81
CA ASP A 87 -10.86 55.12 -2.14
C ASP A 87 -11.74 53.85 -2.21
N PHE A 88 -13.05 54.07 -2.32
CA PHE A 88 -14.06 53.01 -2.45
C PHE A 88 -13.76 52.04 -3.60
N THR A 89 -13.20 52.54 -4.71
CA THR A 89 -12.93 51.69 -5.88
C THR A 89 -11.80 50.70 -5.59
N SER A 90 -10.76 51.14 -4.90
CA SER A 90 -9.65 50.29 -4.47
C SER A 90 -10.09 49.22 -3.46
N GLN A 91 -10.95 49.56 -2.50
CA GLN A 91 -11.49 48.60 -1.52
C GLN A 91 -12.36 47.51 -2.17
N SER A 92 -13.19 47.88 -3.15
CA SER A 92 -14.01 46.93 -3.90
C SER A 92 -13.16 45.94 -4.73
N GLN A 93 -12.09 46.43 -5.35
CA GLN A 93 -11.16 45.59 -6.12
C GLN A 93 -10.37 44.64 -5.24
N ILE A 94 -9.90 45.07 -4.05
CA ILE A 94 -9.23 44.18 -3.08
C ILE A 94 -10.16 43.05 -2.66
N THR A 95 -11.42 43.37 -2.39
CA THR A 95 -12.43 42.37 -2.01
C THR A 95 -12.67 41.37 -3.14
N THR A 96 -12.79 41.84 -4.38
CA THR A 96 -12.94 41.00 -5.58
C THR A 96 -11.74 40.07 -5.75
N TYR A 97 -10.51 40.58 -5.72
CA TYR A 97 -9.30 39.74 -5.85
C TYR A 97 -9.16 38.74 -4.70
N THR A 98 -9.56 39.10 -3.48
CA THR A 98 -9.56 38.19 -2.34
C THR A 98 -10.53 37.03 -2.56
N PHE A 99 -11.72 37.33 -3.07
CA PHE A 99 -12.71 36.29 -3.40
C PHE A 99 -12.23 35.39 -4.56
N GLU A 100 -11.63 35.97 -5.60
CA GLU A 100 -11.04 35.22 -6.71
C GLU A 100 -9.91 34.29 -6.24
N ILE A 101 -9.05 34.72 -5.31
CA ILE A 101 -8.01 33.86 -4.72
C ILE A 101 -8.65 32.65 -4.03
N ALA A 102 -9.71 32.86 -3.24
CA ALA A 102 -10.43 31.78 -2.59
C ALA A 102 -11.04 30.79 -3.60
N GLN A 103 -11.66 31.30 -4.66
CA GLN A 103 -12.23 30.47 -5.74
C GLN A 103 -11.16 29.69 -6.50
N ILE A 104 -10.05 30.32 -6.90
CA ILE A 104 -8.93 29.66 -7.58
C ILE A 104 -8.36 28.54 -6.71
N SER A 105 -8.23 28.79 -5.41
CA SER A 105 -7.71 27.81 -4.45
C SER A 105 -8.68 26.63 -4.28
N LEU A 106 -9.98 26.90 -4.19
CA LEU A 106 -11.02 25.87 -4.12
C LEU A 106 -11.05 25.02 -5.41
N VAL A 107 -11.01 25.65 -6.58
CA VAL A 107 -10.97 24.95 -7.87
C VAL A 107 -9.70 24.10 -7.98
N GLY A 108 -8.53 24.65 -7.63
CA GLY A 108 -7.27 23.91 -7.63
C GLY A 108 -7.31 22.70 -6.70
N PHE A 109 -7.88 22.84 -5.51
CA PHE A 109 -8.08 21.73 -4.57
C PHE A 109 -9.02 20.66 -5.13
N VAL A 110 -10.18 21.04 -5.69
CA VAL A 110 -11.13 20.09 -6.27
C VAL A 110 -10.52 19.34 -7.46
N VAL A 111 -9.80 20.04 -8.35
CA VAL A 111 -9.08 19.43 -9.47
C VAL A 111 -8.04 18.43 -8.95
N PHE A 112 -7.24 18.82 -7.96
CA PHE A 112 -6.26 17.92 -7.35
C PHE A 112 -6.92 16.68 -6.72
N ALA A 113 -8.04 16.86 -6.01
CA ALA A 113 -8.78 15.77 -5.38
C ALA A 113 -9.34 14.79 -6.42
N ILE A 114 -9.91 15.28 -7.51
CA ILE A 114 -10.41 14.45 -8.61
C ILE A 114 -9.27 13.67 -9.27
N LEU A 115 -8.15 14.33 -9.59
CA LEU A 115 -7.00 13.67 -10.19
C LEU A 115 -6.40 12.60 -9.25
N SER A 116 -6.34 12.89 -7.96
CA SER A 116 -5.88 11.96 -6.93
C SER A 116 -6.81 10.75 -6.78
N PHE A 117 -8.12 10.98 -6.85
CA PHE A 117 -9.11 9.90 -6.83
C PHE A 117 -9.00 8.99 -8.06
N ILE A 118 -8.91 9.57 -9.27
CA ILE A 118 -8.72 8.81 -10.51
C ILE A 118 -7.42 7.99 -10.44
N PHE A 119 -6.34 8.59 -9.94
CA PHE A 119 -5.08 7.90 -9.74
C PHE A 119 -5.22 6.73 -8.76
N ALA A 120 -5.88 6.92 -7.62
CA ALA A 120 -6.11 5.86 -6.64
C ALA A 120 -6.93 4.69 -7.25
N LEU A 121 -7.94 4.98 -8.05
CA LEU A 121 -8.70 3.95 -8.79
C LEU A 121 -7.83 3.19 -9.78
N MET A 122 -7.01 3.91 -10.56
CA MET A 122 -6.08 3.27 -11.51
C MET A 122 -5.12 2.31 -10.80
N VAL A 123 -4.57 2.72 -9.66
CA VAL A 123 -3.71 1.87 -8.84
C VAL A 123 -4.47 0.66 -8.32
N SER A 124 -5.68 0.86 -7.80
CA SER A 124 -6.52 -0.22 -7.28
C SER A 124 -6.78 -1.29 -8.35
N HIS A 125 -7.18 -0.89 -9.56
CA HIS A 125 -7.41 -1.84 -10.65
C HIS A 125 -6.15 -2.61 -11.06
N ARG A 126 -4.99 -1.94 -11.04
CA ARG A 126 -3.71 -2.56 -11.40
C ARG A 126 -3.24 -3.61 -10.38
N VAL A 127 -3.72 -3.53 -9.15
CA VAL A 127 -3.42 -4.51 -8.09
C VAL A 127 -4.52 -5.57 -7.96
N ALA A 128 -5.80 -5.18 -8.01
CA ALA A 128 -6.93 -6.06 -7.77
C ALA A 128 -7.04 -7.19 -8.82
N GLY A 129 -6.79 -6.90 -10.10
CA GLY A 129 -6.84 -7.91 -11.16
C GLY A 129 -5.85 -9.07 -10.91
N PRO A 130 -4.56 -8.76 -10.72
CA PRO A 130 -3.55 -9.77 -10.41
C PRO A 130 -3.83 -10.59 -9.14
N VAL A 131 -4.36 -9.94 -8.10
CA VAL A 131 -4.73 -10.63 -6.85
C VAL A 131 -5.74 -11.75 -7.12
N VAL A 132 -6.80 -11.49 -7.88
CA VAL A 132 -7.81 -12.51 -8.21
C VAL A 132 -7.21 -13.70 -8.96
N ALA A 133 -6.27 -13.45 -9.88
CA ALA A 133 -5.60 -14.52 -10.63
C ALA A 133 -4.70 -15.37 -9.74
N ILE A 134 -3.94 -14.75 -8.83
CA ILE A 134 -3.09 -15.44 -7.85
C ILE A 134 -3.95 -16.30 -6.92
N THR A 135 -5.03 -15.74 -6.35
CA THR A 135 -5.93 -16.48 -5.46
C THR A 135 -6.54 -17.71 -6.15
N ALA A 136 -6.95 -17.59 -7.42
CA ALA A 136 -7.49 -18.73 -8.16
C ALA A 136 -6.47 -19.87 -8.32
N VAL A 137 -5.19 -19.57 -8.56
CA VAL A 137 -4.14 -20.61 -8.64
C VAL A 137 -3.91 -21.25 -7.27
N ILE A 138 -3.90 -20.46 -6.20
CA ILE A 138 -3.76 -20.97 -4.83
C ILE A 138 -4.93 -21.90 -4.45
N ASP A 139 -6.16 -21.54 -4.82
CA ASP A 139 -7.33 -22.39 -4.53
C ASP A 139 -7.32 -23.70 -5.29
N GLU A 140 -6.82 -23.74 -6.52
CA GLU A 140 -6.64 -24.99 -7.27
C GLU A 140 -5.49 -25.85 -6.69
N LEU A 141 -4.39 -25.22 -6.29
CA LEU A 141 -3.31 -25.89 -5.55
C LEU A 141 -3.80 -26.55 -4.26
N LYS A 142 -4.66 -25.87 -3.49
CA LYS A 142 -5.27 -26.41 -2.27
C LYS A 142 -6.14 -27.65 -2.52
N LYS A 143 -6.69 -27.79 -3.72
CA LYS A 143 -7.49 -28.96 -4.14
C LYS A 143 -6.63 -30.10 -4.70
N GLY A 144 -5.31 -29.93 -4.76
CA GLY A 144 -4.40 -30.88 -5.40
C GLY A 144 -4.38 -30.82 -6.93
N ASN A 145 -5.03 -29.81 -7.53
CA ASN A 145 -5.01 -29.62 -8.99
C ASN A 145 -3.75 -28.86 -9.41
N TYR A 146 -2.66 -29.59 -9.60
CA TYR A 146 -1.37 -29.02 -10.01
C TYR A 146 -1.29 -28.66 -11.51
N ASP A 147 -2.23 -29.12 -12.33
CA ASP A 147 -2.23 -28.84 -13.77
C ASP A 147 -2.85 -27.48 -14.10
N TYR A 148 -3.66 -26.93 -13.18
CA TYR A 148 -4.21 -25.60 -13.34
C TYR A 148 -3.10 -24.55 -13.42
N SER A 149 -3.10 -23.77 -14.50
CA SER A 149 -2.19 -22.65 -14.71
C SER A 149 -2.98 -21.44 -15.16
N ARG A 150 -2.72 -20.30 -14.52
CA ARG A 150 -3.17 -18.99 -14.98
C ARG A 150 -1.98 -18.06 -15.01
N ARG A 151 -1.87 -17.26 -16.06
CA ARG A 151 -0.83 -16.23 -16.19
C ARG A 151 -1.40 -14.85 -15.92
N LEU A 152 -0.57 -13.97 -15.38
CA LEU A 152 -0.86 -12.54 -15.30
C LEU A 152 -0.64 -11.88 -16.66
N ARG A 153 -1.25 -10.71 -16.86
CA ARG A 153 -0.97 -9.91 -18.05
C ARG A 153 0.47 -9.39 -17.98
N PRO A 154 1.17 -9.21 -19.10
CA PRO A 154 2.56 -8.72 -19.08
C PRO A 154 2.74 -7.36 -18.40
N ALA A 155 1.68 -6.54 -18.35
CA ALA A 155 1.68 -5.22 -17.73
C ALA A 155 1.30 -5.21 -16.24
N ASP A 156 0.94 -6.38 -15.68
CA ASP A 156 0.58 -6.55 -14.28
C ASP A 156 1.84 -6.57 -13.39
N GLU A 157 1.73 -6.02 -12.19
CA GLU A 157 2.90 -5.74 -11.34
C GLU A 157 3.23 -6.87 -10.35
N LEU A 158 2.37 -7.90 -10.27
CA LEU A 158 2.55 -9.06 -9.37
C LEU A 158 3.12 -10.30 -10.10
N THR A 159 3.71 -10.12 -11.28
CA THR A 159 4.30 -11.23 -12.08
C THR A 159 5.31 -12.02 -11.29
N VAL A 160 6.20 -11.35 -10.53
CA VAL A 160 7.19 -12.01 -9.65
C VAL A 160 6.51 -12.97 -8.66
N ILE A 161 5.35 -12.59 -8.10
CA ILE A 161 4.62 -13.47 -7.17
C ILE A 161 4.02 -14.67 -7.92
N MET A 162 3.46 -14.43 -9.11
CA MET A 162 2.92 -15.49 -9.95
C MET A 162 3.99 -16.48 -10.41
N ASP A 163 5.18 -16.00 -10.76
CA ASP A 163 6.31 -16.83 -11.19
C ASP A 163 6.77 -17.75 -10.05
N ASN A 164 6.96 -17.21 -8.84
CA ASN A 164 7.26 -18.00 -7.64
C ASN A 164 6.14 -19.00 -7.31
N LEU A 165 4.88 -18.64 -7.56
CA LEU A 165 3.74 -19.55 -7.36
C LEU A 165 3.74 -20.70 -8.36
N HIS A 166 4.13 -20.45 -9.62
CA HIS A 166 4.29 -21.51 -10.62
C HIS A 166 5.43 -22.45 -10.26
N GLU A 167 6.56 -21.94 -9.77
CA GLU A 167 7.68 -22.76 -9.29
C GLU A 167 7.28 -23.64 -8.08
N LEU A 168 6.55 -23.06 -7.13
CA LEU A 168 5.99 -23.80 -5.99
C LEU A 168 5.07 -24.93 -6.46
N ARG A 169 4.19 -24.66 -7.42
CA ARG A 169 3.30 -25.66 -8.00
C ARG A 169 4.06 -26.84 -8.61
N GLU A 170 5.10 -26.58 -9.40
CA GLU A 170 5.92 -27.65 -9.99
C GLU A 170 6.58 -28.51 -8.90
N THR A 171 7.10 -27.88 -7.85
CA THR A 171 7.69 -28.58 -6.70
C THR A 171 6.67 -29.46 -5.99
N LEU A 172 5.46 -28.96 -5.74
CA LEU A 172 4.38 -29.73 -5.12
C LEU A 172 3.94 -30.90 -5.98
N LYS A 173 3.81 -30.69 -7.30
CA LYS A 173 3.46 -31.74 -8.26
C LYS A 173 4.49 -32.87 -8.26
N ALA A 174 5.77 -32.53 -8.31
CA ALA A 174 6.86 -33.51 -8.27
C ALA A 174 6.84 -34.33 -6.98
N ASN A 175 6.61 -33.69 -5.83
CA ASN A 175 6.52 -34.37 -4.53
C ASN A 175 5.29 -35.28 -4.44
N ALA A 176 4.14 -34.85 -4.96
CA ALA A 176 2.93 -35.65 -4.98
C ALA A 176 3.10 -36.92 -5.83
N VAL A 177 3.75 -36.83 -7.00
CA VAL A 177 4.06 -37.99 -7.85
C VAL A 177 5.01 -38.96 -7.16
N GLN A 178 6.03 -38.45 -6.45
CA GLN A 178 6.96 -39.30 -5.70
C GLN A 178 6.29 -40.03 -4.53
N ALA A 179 5.28 -39.43 -3.89
CA ALA A 179 4.53 -40.07 -2.81
C ALA A 179 3.73 -41.28 -3.32
N VAL A 180 3.06 -41.15 -4.47
CA VAL A 180 2.30 -42.24 -5.09
C VAL A 180 3.19 -43.42 -5.50
N ASN A 181 4.40 -43.16 -6.00
CA ASN A 181 5.33 -44.22 -6.41
C ASN A 181 6.00 -44.97 -5.25
N ARG A 182 5.79 -44.53 -3.99
CA ARG A 182 6.32 -45.17 -2.79
C ARG A 182 5.32 -46.11 -2.10
N GLU A 183 4.06 -46.09 -2.52
CA GLU A 183 3.00 -47.02 -2.11
C GLU A 183 2.90 -48.21 -3.07
#